data_AF-A0A5B8QT64-F1
#
_entry.id   AF-A0A5B8QT64-F1
#
_cell.length_a   1.000
_cell.length_b   1.000
_cell.length_c   1.000
_cell.angle_alpha   90.00
_cell.angle_beta   90.00
_cell.angle_gamma   90.00
#
_symmetry.space_group_name_H-M   'P 1'
#
loop_
_entity.id
_entity.type
_entity.pdbx_description
1 polymer ?
#
loop_
_entity_poly.entity_id
_entity_poly.type
_entity_poly.pdbx_seq_one_letter_code
_entity_poly.pdbx_strand_id
1 'polypeptide(L)' 'MLSRIWQVFHSTIAAFFGVQSDRNRQKDFQTNSPLPYILMGIVLAIALVASLILLVSQVVG' A
#
# COMPACT_ATOMS: atom_id res chain seq x y z
N MET A 1 8.47 -11.65 -11.57
CA MET A 1 8.75 -10.52 -10.66
C MET A 1 7.67 -9.44 -10.70
N LEU A 2 7.32 -8.91 -11.88
CA LEU A 2 6.32 -7.84 -12.03
C LEU A 2 4.94 -8.19 -11.41
N SER A 3 4.46 -9.41 -11.64
CA SER A 3 3.20 -9.91 -11.07
C SER A 3 3.17 -9.94 -9.54
N ARG A 4 4.33 -10.13 -8.88
CA ARG A 4 4.42 -10.15 -7.41
C ARG A 4 4.37 -8.74 -6.83
N ILE A 5 5.05 -7.78 -7.47
CA ILE A 5 4.98 -6.37 -7.09
C ILE A 5 3.54 -5.86 -7.25
N TRP A 6 2.89 -6.22 -8.35
CA TRP A 6 1.49 -5.86 -8.59
C TRP A 6 0.53 -6.45 -7.56
N GLN A 7 0.73 -7.72 -7.16
CA GLN A 7 -0.03 -8.31 -6.06
C GLN A 7 0.19 -7.54 -4.75
N VAL A 8 1.44 -7.31 -4.36
CA VAL A 8 1.77 -6.59 -3.12
C VAL A 8 1.14 -5.20 -3.12
N PHE A 9 1.25 -4.48 -4.24
CA PHE A 9 0.64 -3.18 -4.42
C PHE A 9 -0.89 -3.21 -4.19
N HIS A 10 -1.62 -4.08 -4.90
CA HIS A 10 -3.08 -4.18 -4.75
C HIS A 10 -3.51 -4.66 -3.37
N SER A 11 -2.83 -5.66 -2.81
CA SER A 11 -3.11 -6.16 -1.46
C SER A 11 -2.89 -5.08 -0.42
N THR A 12 -1.78 -4.34 -0.49
CA THR A 12 -1.50 -3.25 0.45
C THR A 12 -2.51 -2.11 0.29
N ILE A 13 -2.88 -1.72 -0.93
CA ILE A 13 -3.95 -0.73 -1.15
C ILE A 13 -5.27 -1.20 -0.54
N ALA A 14 -5.69 -2.44 -0.81
CA ALA A 14 -6.92 -2.98 -0.25
C ALA A 14 -6.90 -2.99 1.28
N ALA A 15 -5.75 -3.30 1.89
CA ALA A 15 -5.55 -3.24 3.34
C ALA A 15 -5.64 -1.81 3.89
N PHE A 16 -5.04 -0.83 3.21
CA PHE A 16 -5.12 0.59 3.58
C PHE A 16 -6.56 1.11 3.60
N PHE A 17 -7.38 0.70 2.62
CA PHE A 17 -8.80 1.05 2.57
C PHE A 17 -9.69 0.17 3.46
N GLY A 18 -9.13 -0.81 4.19
CA GLY A 18 -9.90 -1.73 5.04
C GLY A 18 -10.75 -2.75 4.27
N VAL A 19 -10.59 -2.85 2.94
CA VAL A 19 -11.36 -3.74 2.04
C VAL A 19 -10.57 -4.99 1.65
N GLN A 20 -9.51 -5.35 2.40
CA GLN A 20 -8.74 -6.56 2.15
C GLN A 20 -9.59 -7.80 2.44
N SER A 21 -9.74 -8.68 1.43
CA SER A 21 -10.45 -9.95 1.59
C SER A 21 -9.65 -10.96 2.41
N ASP A 22 -10.34 -11.87 3.12
CA ASP A 22 -9.69 -12.94 3.88
C ASP A 22 -8.79 -13.83 3.01
N ARG A 23 -9.21 -14.10 1.77
CA ARG A 23 -8.40 -14.88 0.81
C ARG A 23 -7.08 -14.19 0.48
N ASN A 24 -7.10 -12.87 0.23
CA ASN A 24 -5.89 -12.11 -0.04
C ASN A 24 -5.02 -12.04 1.22
N ARG A 25 -5.63 -11.78 2.39
CA ARG A 25 -4.91 -11.81 3.68
C ARG A 25 -4.20 -13.14 3.90
N GLN A 26 -4.90 -14.28 3.79
CA GLN A 26 -4.28 -15.59 3.96
C GLN A 26 -3.12 -15.82 2.99
N LYS A 27 -3.30 -15.47 1.71
CA LYS A 27 -2.25 -15.58 0.70
C LYS A 27 -1.02 -14.72 1.03
N ASP A 28 -1.24 -13.50 1.49
CA ASP A 28 -0.17 -12.54 1.78
C ASP A 28 0.62 -12.95 3.04
N PHE A 29 -0.07 -13.46 4.05
CA PHE A 29 0.53 -13.95 5.30
C PHE A 29 1.23 -15.32 5.14
N GLN A 30 0.91 -16.09 4.10
CA GLN A 30 1.63 -17.31 3.74
C GLN A 30 2.92 -17.05 2.94
N THR A 31 3.26 -15.79 2.67
CA THR A 31 4.52 -15.48 1.98
C THR A 31 5.73 -15.62 2.91
N ASN A 32 6.88 -16.00 2.33
CA ASN A 32 8.13 -16.22 3.07
C ASN A 32 8.65 -15.00 3.85
N SER A 33 8.15 -13.79 3.58
CA SER A 33 8.58 -12.57 4.27
C SER A 33 7.51 -11.49 4.18
N PRO A 34 7.20 -10.79 5.30
CA PRO A 34 6.28 -9.66 5.32
C PRO A 34 6.91 -8.36 4.79
N LEU A 35 8.24 -8.31 4.64
CA LEU A 35 8.98 -7.09 4.27
C LEU A 35 8.44 -6.40 3.00
N PRO A 36 8.07 -7.10 1.90
CA PRO A 36 7.55 -6.44 0.71
C PRO A 36 6.27 -5.63 0.98
N TYR A 37 5.38 -6.13 1.85
CA TYR A 37 4.13 -5.45 2.20
C TYR A 37 4.37 -4.26 3.12
N ILE A 38 5.31 -4.37 4.07
CA ILE A 38 5.73 -3.27 4.96
C ILE A 38 6.33 -2.13 4.13
N LEU A 39 7.29 -2.44 3.25
CA LEU A 39 7.94 -1.44 2.40
C LEU A 39 6.91 -0.77 1.47
N MET A 40 6.00 -1.54 0.88
CA MET A 40 4.91 -0.99 0.07
C MET A 40 4.02 -0.05 0.89
N GLY A 41 3.69 -0.42 2.13
CA GLY A 41 2.88 0.41 3.02
C GLY A 41 3.57 1.73 3.36
N ILE A 42 4.86 1.71 3.66
CA ILE A 42 5.65 2.92 3.90
C ILE A 42 5.65 3.82 2.66
N VAL A 43 5.89 3.26 1.47
CA VAL A 43 5.86 4.01 0.19
C VAL A 43 4.50 4.66 -0.03
N LEU A 44 3.40 3.92 0.17
CA LEU A 44 2.05 4.46 0.00
C LEU A 44 1.70 5.54 1.03
N ALA A 45 2.14 5.38 2.29
CA ALA A 45 1.93 6.39 3.32
C ALA A 45 2.69 7.68 3.03
N ILE A 46 3.96 7.58 2.61
CA ILE A 46 4.75 8.74 2.18
C ILE A 46 4.08 9.42 0.99
N ALA A 47 3.65 8.64 -0.01
CA ALA A 47 2.95 9.17 -1.17
C ALA A 47 1.65 9.89 -0.78
N LEU A 48 0.85 9.34 0.14
CA LEU A 48 -0.36 9.98 0.65
C LEU A 48 -0.05 11.32 1.33
N VAL A 49 0.92 11.36 2.25
CA VAL A 49 1.29 12.60 2.95
C VAL A 49 1.83 13.65 1.98
N ALA A 50 2.70 13.26 1.05
CA ALA A 50 3.20 14.17 0.02
C ALA A 50 2.06 14.73 -0.86
N SER A 51 1.10 13.88 -1.23
CA SER A 51 -0.09 14.29 -1.99
C SER A 51 -0.93 15.33 -1.23
N LEU A 52 -1.13 15.12 0.08
CA LEU A 52 -1.85 16.06 0.94
C LEU A 52 -1.12 17.40 1.06
N ILE A 53 0.20 17.38 1.26
CA ILE A 53 1.02 18.60 1.33
C ILE A 53 0.90 19.40 0.03
N LEU A 54 1.05 18.73 -1.12
CA LEU A 54 0.91 19.38 -2.43
C LEU A 54 -0.48 19.98 -2.60
N LEU A 55 -1.53 19.22 -2.29
CA LEU A 55 -2.92 19.68 -2.40
C LEU A 55 -3.18 20.91 -1.52
N VAL A 56 -2.79 20.87 -0.25
CA VAL A 56 -2.98 22.00 0.68
C VAL A 56 -2.15 23.21 0.24
N SER A 57 -0.92 22.99 -0.22
CA SER A 57 -0.04 24.05 -0.70
C SER A 57 -0.65 24.79 -1.90
N GLN A 58 -1.33 24.11 -2.82
CA GLN A 58 -2.03 24.74 -3.96
C GLN A 58 -3.27 25.56 -3.56
N VAL A 59 -3.85 25.31 -2.38
CA VAL A 59 -5.06 26.01 -1.92
C VAL A 59 -4.72 27.18 -1.00
N VAL A 60 -3.69 27.03 -0.17
CA VAL A 60 -3.29 28.02 0.84
C VAL A 60 -2.18 28.96 0.35
N GLY A 61 -1.33 28.48 -0.57
CA GLY A 61 -0.26 29.27 -1.18
C GLY A 61 -0.76 30.08 -2.38
#